data_AF-A0A3A3EPF8-F1
#
_entry.id   AF-A0A3A3EPF8-F1
#
_cell.length_a   1.000
_cell.length_b   1.000
_cell.length_c   1.000
_cell.angle_alpha   90.00
_cell.angle_beta   90.00
_cell.angle_gamma   90.00
#
_symmetry.space_group_name_H-M   'P 1'
#
loop_
_entity.id
_entity.type
_entity.pdbx_description
1 polymer ?
#
loop_
_entity_poly.entity_id
_entity_poly.type
_entity_poly.pdbx_seq_one_letter_code
_entity_poly.pdbx_strand_id
1 'polypeptide(L)'
;MKKLIIAAVVAAAVGGVAYANYAATQEVKKVVDKQISALSIQSGVDIKYSDISASIFDSSMQLSDITVSNSLSNEPVATIDSIDVSGYEVDAIPPHTGFVMTNFRFSDEFLAQLPENSNNKLASTSYNVNSSLDYNKDSGDSDFALKVTANEVADVNFNLGLAKTTALMEASLAASQMQNEAADGQLTLEQQLQQQSKMMAALTQLEPRRINLSIADEGELKAVVDSFLTAQGMTHEQFKQVVAMQLQQVPVSEELVTAITNFVNGLSSFSVSAKLPEGKGMMEINQQIQMLMGQPEELAKFINLQASGA
;
A
#
# COMPACT_ATOMS: atom_id res chain seq x y z
N MET A 1 -19.20 8.82 -3.37
CA MET A 1 -19.14 7.93 -4.54
C MET A 1 -17.75 7.92 -5.19
N LYS A 2 -17.18 9.05 -5.64
CA LYS A 2 -15.84 9.08 -6.31
C LYS A 2 -14.64 8.60 -5.45
N LYS A 3 -14.69 8.72 -4.11
CA LYS A 3 -13.60 8.31 -3.19
C LYS A 3 -13.48 6.80 -2.96
N LEU A 4 -14.52 6.02 -3.27
CA LEU A 4 -14.54 4.56 -3.07
C LEU A 4 -13.89 3.79 -4.23
N ILE A 5 -13.84 4.40 -5.41
CA ILE A 5 -13.37 3.78 -6.66
C ILE A 5 -11.84 3.55 -6.63
N ILE A 6 -11.07 4.48 -6.07
CA ILE A 6 -9.61 4.41 -5.98
C ILE A 6 -9.13 3.31 -5.03
N ALA A 7 -9.85 3.10 -3.92
CA ALA A 7 -9.54 2.03 -2.96
C ALA A 7 -9.91 0.62 -3.51
N ALA A 8 -10.91 0.54 -4.40
CA ALA A 8 -11.34 -0.72 -4.99
C ALA A 8 -10.31 -1.29 -5.97
N VAL A 9 -9.68 -0.45 -6.81
CA VAL A 9 -8.67 -0.93 -7.78
C VAL A 9 -7.46 -1.57 -7.07
N VAL A 10 -7.08 -1.05 -5.90
CA VAL A 10 -6.00 -1.62 -5.07
C VAL A 10 -6.44 -2.90 -4.34
N ALA A 11 -7.72 -3.01 -3.98
CA ALA A 11 -8.29 -4.19 -3.33
C ALA A 11 -8.54 -5.38 -4.29
N ALA A 12 -8.68 -5.11 -5.59
CA ALA A 12 -8.93 -6.11 -6.64
C ALA A 12 -7.80 -7.15 -6.79
N ALA A 13 -6.63 -6.81 -6.28
CA ALA A 13 -5.37 -7.51 -6.45
C ALA A 13 -5.12 -8.69 -5.50
N VAL A 14 -5.81 -8.74 -4.35
CA VAL A 14 -5.35 -9.52 -3.18
C VAL A 14 -6.02 -10.89 -3.05
N GLY A 15 -6.88 -11.27 -3.99
CA GLY A 15 -7.50 -12.58 -3.96
C GLY A 15 -6.81 -13.55 -4.92
N GLY A 16 -5.82 -14.28 -4.42
CA GLY A 16 -5.16 -15.33 -5.19
C GLY A 16 -5.94 -16.65 -5.18
N VAL A 17 -5.64 -17.52 -6.16
CA VAL A 17 -5.88 -18.98 -6.13
C VAL A 17 -4.74 -19.66 -6.90
N ALA A 18 -4.27 -20.80 -6.41
CA ALA A 18 -3.39 -21.71 -7.15
C ALA A 18 -4.02 -23.11 -7.22
N TYR A 19 -4.12 -23.74 -8.40
CA TYR A 19 -4.09 -25.21 -8.64
C TYR A 19 -4.11 -25.57 -10.17
N ALA A 20 -3.03 -26.22 -10.65
CA ALA A 20 -2.79 -27.15 -11.80
C ALA A 20 -3.46 -27.03 -13.22
N ASN A 21 -2.64 -26.64 -14.23
CA ASN A 21 -2.72 -26.60 -15.72
C ASN A 21 -4.07 -26.74 -16.51
N TYR A 22 -4.28 -25.87 -17.51
CA TYR A 22 -5.48 -25.57 -18.38
C TYR A 22 -6.86 -25.59 -17.71
N ALA A 23 -7.19 -26.67 -16.99
CA ALA A 23 -8.22 -26.65 -15.96
C ALA A 23 -7.88 -25.61 -14.88
N ALA A 24 -6.59 -25.44 -14.51
CA ALA A 24 -6.11 -24.33 -13.67
C ALA A 24 -6.61 -22.99 -14.15
N THR A 25 -6.33 -22.63 -15.40
CA THR A 25 -6.64 -21.29 -15.90
C THR A 25 -8.13 -21.03 -15.79
N GLN A 26 -9.00 -22.03 -16.03
CA GLN A 26 -10.45 -21.88 -15.87
C GLN A 26 -10.90 -21.82 -14.41
N GLU A 27 -10.31 -22.58 -13.49
CA GLU A 27 -10.64 -22.51 -12.06
C GLU A 27 -10.10 -21.23 -11.41
N VAL A 28 -8.87 -20.84 -11.74
CA VAL A 28 -8.27 -19.54 -11.39
C VAL A 28 -9.15 -18.43 -11.94
N LYS A 29 -9.56 -18.53 -13.22
CA LYS A 29 -10.49 -17.59 -13.84
C LYS A 29 -11.80 -17.47 -13.06
N LYS A 30 -12.44 -18.59 -12.69
CA LYS A 30 -13.69 -18.56 -11.91
C LYS A 30 -13.54 -17.84 -10.59
N VAL A 31 -12.43 -18.03 -9.88
CA VAL A 31 -12.23 -17.37 -8.59
C VAL A 31 -11.86 -15.91 -8.74
N VAL A 32 -11.02 -15.57 -9.73
CA VAL A 32 -10.76 -14.17 -10.12
C VAL A 32 -12.08 -13.49 -10.51
N ASP A 33 -12.92 -14.11 -11.33
CA ASP A 33 -14.24 -13.59 -11.72
C ASP A 33 -15.17 -13.44 -10.51
N LYS A 34 -15.15 -14.38 -9.55
CA LYS A 34 -15.95 -14.29 -8.30
C LYS A 34 -15.51 -13.10 -7.46
N GLN A 35 -14.21 -12.90 -7.30
CA GLN A 35 -13.66 -11.80 -6.50
C GLN A 35 -13.83 -10.46 -7.17
N ILE A 36 -13.58 -10.36 -8.48
CA ILE A 36 -13.91 -9.18 -9.28
C ILE A 36 -15.39 -8.86 -9.14
N SER A 37 -16.28 -9.84 -9.27
CA SER A 37 -17.72 -9.62 -9.10
C SER A 37 -18.08 -9.12 -7.71
N ALA A 38 -17.52 -9.72 -6.66
CA ALA A 38 -17.73 -9.26 -5.29
C ALA A 38 -17.23 -7.82 -5.10
N LEU A 39 -16.09 -7.49 -5.69
CA LEU A 39 -15.53 -6.16 -5.65
C LEU A 39 -16.40 -5.15 -6.42
N SER A 40 -16.88 -5.52 -7.61
CA SER A 40 -17.76 -4.70 -8.44
C SER A 40 -19.04 -4.32 -7.70
N ILE A 41 -19.64 -5.29 -7.00
CA ILE A 41 -20.83 -5.08 -6.15
C ILE A 41 -20.53 -4.09 -5.03
N GLN A 42 -19.36 -4.21 -4.38
CA GLN A 42 -18.99 -3.37 -3.24
C GLN A 42 -18.59 -1.94 -3.65
N SER A 43 -17.97 -1.80 -4.82
CA SER A 43 -17.31 -0.56 -5.25
C SER A 43 -18.09 0.26 -6.27
N GLY A 44 -19.07 -0.35 -6.96
CA GLY A 44 -19.83 0.30 -8.02
C GLY A 44 -19.02 0.53 -9.30
N VAL A 45 -17.98 -0.28 -9.53
CA VAL A 45 -17.27 -0.34 -10.81
C VAL A 45 -17.41 -1.72 -11.43
N ASP A 46 -17.31 -1.81 -12.75
CA ASP A 46 -17.15 -3.06 -13.47
C ASP A 46 -15.68 -3.20 -13.88
N ILE A 47 -15.08 -4.35 -13.60
CA ILE A 47 -13.70 -4.66 -13.96
C ILE A 47 -13.73 -5.79 -15.00
N LYS A 48 -13.01 -5.61 -16.10
CA LYS A 48 -12.84 -6.62 -17.16
C LYS A 48 -11.36 -6.76 -17.49
N TYR A 49 -10.94 -7.94 -17.92
CA TYR A 49 -9.57 -8.21 -18.37
C TYR A 49 -9.61 -9.02 -19.67
N SER A 50 -8.57 -8.93 -20.48
CA SER A 50 -8.54 -9.58 -21.80
C SER A 50 -7.91 -10.97 -21.74
N ASP A 51 -6.90 -11.15 -20.90
CA ASP A 51 -6.20 -12.42 -20.75
C ASP A 51 -5.82 -12.72 -19.30
N ILE A 52 -5.69 -14.02 -19.01
CA ILE A 52 -5.21 -14.54 -17.73
C ILE A 52 -4.24 -15.70 -17.99
N SER A 53 -3.03 -15.57 -17.46
CA SER A 53 -2.05 -16.65 -17.43
C SER A 53 -1.76 -17.05 -15.99
N ALA A 54 -1.44 -18.32 -15.77
CA ALA A 54 -1.08 -18.85 -14.47
C ALA A 54 0.04 -19.86 -14.63
N SER A 55 1.04 -19.78 -13.74
CA SER A 55 2.15 -20.71 -13.71
C SER A 55 2.21 -21.41 -12.36
N ILE A 56 2.34 -22.73 -12.43
CA ILE A 56 2.39 -23.62 -11.27
C ILE A 56 3.81 -23.75 -10.70
N PHE A 57 4.84 -23.40 -11.48
CA PHE A 57 6.23 -23.62 -11.10
C PHE A 57 6.71 -22.59 -10.08
N ASP A 58 6.13 -21.40 -10.14
CA ASP A 58 6.42 -20.22 -9.31
C ASP A 58 5.15 -19.72 -8.59
N SER A 59 4.06 -20.50 -8.62
CA SER A 59 2.77 -20.17 -8.01
C SER A 59 2.33 -18.74 -8.33
N SER A 60 2.38 -18.39 -9.63
CA SER A 60 2.12 -17.04 -10.12
C SER A 60 0.91 -16.97 -11.04
N MET A 61 0.31 -15.78 -11.11
CA MET A 61 -0.79 -15.43 -12.01
C MET A 61 -0.54 -14.04 -12.58
N GLN A 62 -0.87 -13.87 -13.86
CA GLN A 62 -0.88 -12.58 -14.51
C GLN A 62 -2.24 -12.32 -15.17
N LEU A 63 -2.79 -11.14 -14.92
CA LEU A 63 -3.92 -10.56 -15.65
C LEU A 63 -3.40 -9.48 -16.58
N SER A 64 -3.93 -9.42 -17.80
CA SER A 64 -3.51 -8.45 -18.81
C SER A 64 -4.68 -7.65 -19.38
N ASP A 65 -4.40 -6.41 -19.77
CA ASP A 65 -5.33 -5.47 -20.41
C ASP A 65 -6.62 -5.31 -19.61
N ILE A 66 -6.47 -4.86 -18.36
CA ILE A 66 -7.58 -4.67 -17.43
C ILE A 66 -8.21 -3.30 -17.68
N THR A 67 -9.53 -3.26 -17.71
CA THR A 67 -10.34 -2.05 -17.86
C THR A 67 -11.29 -1.94 -16.68
N VAL A 68 -11.43 -0.73 -16.17
CA VAL A 68 -12.32 -0.39 -15.06
C VAL A 68 -13.32 0.63 -15.58
N SER A 69 -14.61 0.35 -15.42
CA SER A 69 -15.71 1.21 -15.84
C SER A 69 -16.67 1.48 -14.70
N ASN A 70 -17.44 2.55 -14.77
CA ASN A 70 -18.54 2.79 -13.84
C ASN A 70 -19.68 1.80 -14.12
N SER A 71 -20.16 1.06 -13.11
CA SER A 71 -21.18 0.01 -13.35
C SER A 71 -22.58 0.54 -13.70
N LEU A 72 -22.85 1.83 -13.45
CA LEU A 72 -24.13 2.46 -13.76
C LEU A 72 -24.14 3.15 -15.13
N SER A 73 -23.06 3.86 -15.47
CA SER A 73 -22.96 4.60 -16.74
C SER A 73 -22.20 3.86 -17.84
N ASN A 74 -21.50 2.77 -17.49
CA ASN A 74 -20.58 2.03 -18.35
C ASN A 74 -19.47 2.93 -18.96
N GLU A 75 -19.21 4.09 -18.36
CA GLU A 75 -18.13 4.99 -18.76
C GLU A 75 -16.78 4.45 -18.30
N PRO A 76 -15.74 4.51 -19.14
CA PRO A 76 -14.39 4.07 -18.75
C PRO A 76 -13.86 4.98 -17.65
N VAL A 77 -13.22 4.36 -16.65
CA VAL A 77 -12.63 5.05 -15.49
C VAL A 77 -11.11 4.92 -15.51
N ALA A 78 -10.59 3.72 -15.76
CA ALA A 78 -9.16 3.45 -15.72
C ALA A 78 -8.79 2.21 -16.53
N THR A 79 -7.49 2.09 -16.81
CA THR A 79 -6.87 0.92 -17.44
C THR A 79 -5.63 0.50 -16.66
N ILE A 80 -5.34 -0.79 -16.64
CA ILE A 80 -4.10 -1.36 -16.10
C ILE A 80 -3.55 -2.32 -17.15
N ASP A 81 -2.25 -2.22 -17.46
CA ASP A 81 -1.65 -3.07 -18.48
C ASP A 81 -1.49 -4.50 -17.97
N SER A 82 -0.93 -4.67 -16.76
CA SER A 82 -0.84 -5.98 -16.11
C SER A 82 -0.98 -5.93 -14.60
N ILE A 83 -1.47 -7.03 -14.03
CA ILE A 83 -1.34 -7.38 -12.63
C ILE A 83 -0.67 -8.75 -12.54
N ASP A 84 0.43 -8.84 -11.81
CA ASP A 84 1.17 -10.06 -11.53
C ASP A 84 1.11 -10.35 -10.02
N VAL A 85 0.72 -11.57 -9.66
CA VAL A 85 0.72 -12.08 -8.29
C VAL A 85 1.63 -13.29 -8.24
N SER A 86 2.57 -13.35 -7.30
CA SER A 86 3.51 -14.46 -7.15
C SER A 86 3.49 -15.05 -5.74
N GLY A 87 3.83 -16.34 -5.64
CA GLY A 87 3.97 -17.03 -4.38
C GLY A 87 2.66 -17.09 -3.58
N TYR A 88 1.51 -17.21 -4.25
CA TYR A 88 0.22 -17.37 -3.57
C TYR A 88 -0.08 -18.86 -3.33
N GLU A 89 -0.48 -19.21 -2.10
CA GLU A 89 -0.94 -20.55 -1.73
C GLU A 89 -2.26 -20.48 -0.95
N VAL A 90 -3.23 -21.34 -1.29
CA VAL A 90 -4.58 -21.32 -0.69
C VAL A 90 -4.57 -21.86 0.75
N ASP A 91 -3.74 -22.88 1.00
CA ASP A 91 -3.78 -23.68 2.22
C ASP A 91 -2.56 -23.49 3.12
N ALA A 92 -1.67 -22.56 2.76
CA ALA A 92 -0.40 -22.36 3.44
C ALA A 92 0.03 -20.90 3.42
N ILE A 93 0.91 -20.56 4.36
CA ILE A 93 1.60 -19.28 4.39
C ILE A 93 2.87 -19.44 3.54
N PRO A 94 2.93 -18.82 2.35
CA PRO A 94 4.10 -18.90 1.49
C PRO A 94 5.28 -18.14 2.12
N PRO A 95 6.53 -18.55 1.83
CA PRO A 95 7.72 -17.83 2.29
C PRO A 95 7.87 -16.46 1.62
N HIS A 96 7.28 -16.26 0.45
CA HIS A 96 7.27 -15.01 -0.30
C HIS A 96 5.93 -14.85 -1.01
N THR A 97 5.33 -13.66 -0.91
CA THR A 97 4.19 -13.24 -1.75
C THR A 97 4.54 -11.92 -2.41
N GLY A 98 4.34 -11.84 -3.73
CA GLY A 98 4.57 -10.63 -4.51
C GLY A 98 3.31 -10.17 -5.21
N PHE A 99 3.17 -8.85 -5.37
CA PHE A 99 2.15 -8.22 -6.18
C PHE A 99 2.78 -7.08 -7.00
N VAL A 100 2.57 -7.10 -8.31
CA VAL A 100 3.04 -6.05 -9.22
C VAL A 100 1.87 -5.60 -10.08
N MET A 101 1.54 -4.31 -10.02
CA MET A 101 0.63 -3.65 -10.93
C MET A 101 1.43 -2.75 -11.86
N THR A 102 1.24 -2.93 -13.15
CA THR A 102 1.97 -2.17 -14.18
C THR A 102 1.04 -1.20 -14.88
N ASN A 103 1.47 0.06 -14.91
CA ASN A 103 0.95 1.11 -15.76
C ASN A 103 -0.56 1.39 -15.56
N PHE A 104 -1.02 1.48 -14.30
CA PHE A 104 -2.37 1.98 -13.99
C PHE A 104 -2.53 3.42 -14.48
N ARG A 105 -3.60 3.71 -15.22
CA ARG A 105 -3.91 5.03 -15.78
C ARG A 105 -5.39 5.33 -15.65
N PHE A 106 -5.76 6.56 -15.31
CA PHE A 106 -7.15 7.02 -15.47
C PHE A 106 -7.47 7.25 -16.95
N SER A 107 -8.72 7.03 -17.34
CA SER A 107 -9.20 7.32 -18.70
C SER A 107 -9.29 8.83 -18.94
N ASP A 108 -9.12 9.26 -20.20
CA ASP A 108 -9.26 10.66 -20.59
C ASP A 108 -10.66 11.20 -20.27
N GLU A 109 -11.70 10.36 -20.43
CA GLU A 109 -13.07 10.71 -20.07
C GLU A 109 -13.24 10.96 -18.57
N PHE A 110 -12.59 10.16 -17.73
CA PHE A 110 -12.62 10.38 -16.29
C PHE A 110 -11.86 11.64 -15.89
N LEU A 111 -10.69 11.86 -16.50
CA LEU A 111 -9.87 13.05 -16.27
C LEU A 111 -10.63 14.34 -16.64
N ALA A 112 -11.38 14.33 -17.73
CA ALA A 112 -12.22 15.47 -18.14
C ALA A 112 -13.33 15.82 -17.14
N GLN A 113 -13.71 14.90 -16.26
CA GLN A 113 -14.72 15.10 -15.21
C GLN A 113 -14.13 15.52 -13.87
N LEU A 114 -12.80 15.65 -13.77
CA LEU A 114 -12.15 16.10 -12.54
C LEU A 114 -12.32 17.62 -12.38
N PRO A 115 -12.51 18.12 -11.15
CA PRO A 115 -12.49 19.56 -10.88
C PRO A 115 -11.19 20.20 -11.37
N GLU A 116 -11.24 21.46 -11.82
CA GLU A 116 -10.05 22.22 -12.29
C GLU A 116 -8.91 22.28 -11.27
N ASN A 117 -9.23 22.17 -9.97
CA ASN A 117 -8.25 22.18 -8.86
C ASN A 117 -7.70 20.79 -8.53
N SER A 118 -8.04 19.76 -9.30
CA SER A 118 -7.40 18.45 -9.17
C SER A 118 -5.96 18.56 -9.66
N ASN A 119 -5.00 17.97 -8.96
CA ASN A 119 -3.61 17.98 -9.40
C ASN A 119 -3.49 17.12 -10.67
N ASN A 120 -3.77 17.74 -11.82
CA ASN A 120 -3.98 17.04 -13.08
C ASN A 120 -2.74 16.24 -13.51
N LYS A 121 -1.53 16.66 -13.11
CA LYS A 121 -0.29 15.93 -13.39
C LYS A 121 -0.27 14.56 -12.69
N LEU A 122 -0.65 14.50 -11.42
CA LEU A 122 -0.82 13.22 -10.72
C LEU A 122 -2.01 12.44 -11.28
N ALA A 123 -3.11 13.09 -11.63
CA ALA A 123 -4.24 12.37 -12.20
C ALA A 123 -3.90 11.75 -13.57
N SER A 124 -3.12 12.44 -14.41
CA SER A 124 -2.82 12.02 -15.77
C SER A 124 -1.62 11.10 -15.90
N THR A 125 -0.80 10.95 -14.85
CA THR A 125 0.37 10.05 -14.90
C THR A 125 -0.06 8.59 -14.77
N SER A 126 0.83 7.70 -15.17
CA SER A 126 0.67 6.28 -14.95
C SER A 126 1.38 5.83 -13.68
N TYR A 127 0.85 4.77 -13.08
CA TYR A 127 1.31 4.28 -11.79
C TYR A 127 1.75 2.83 -11.89
N ASN A 128 2.91 2.54 -11.31
CA ASN A 128 3.33 1.18 -11.02
C ASN A 128 3.26 0.95 -9.50
N VAL A 129 2.78 -0.21 -9.09
CA VAL A 129 2.78 -0.62 -7.68
C VAL A 129 3.50 -1.95 -7.60
N ASN A 130 4.47 -2.05 -6.71
CA ASN A 130 5.16 -3.30 -6.38
C ASN A 130 5.07 -3.49 -4.87
N SER A 131 4.48 -4.57 -4.42
CA SER A 131 4.52 -4.97 -3.02
C SER A 131 5.00 -6.39 -2.87
N SER A 132 5.64 -6.65 -1.73
CA SER A 132 6.08 -7.99 -1.34
C SER A 132 5.95 -8.20 0.15
N LEU A 133 5.77 -9.46 0.51
CA LEU A 133 5.78 -9.97 1.87
C LEU A 133 6.70 -11.19 1.91
N ASP A 134 7.81 -11.07 2.60
CA ASP A 134 8.69 -12.19 2.93
C ASP A 134 8.33 -12.68 4.34
N TYR A 135 8.13 -13.99 4.52
CA TYR A 135 7.86 -14.62 5.81
C TYR A 135 8.86 -15.73 6.10
N ASN A 136 9.55 -15.61 7.24
CA ASN A 136 10.42 -16.65 7.75
C ASN A 136 9.67 -17.50 8.78
N LYS A 137 9.34 -18.74 8.42
CA LYS A 137 8.61 -19.67 9.30
C LYS A 137 9.41 -20.11 10.54
N ASP A 138 10.74 -20.14 10.45
CA ASP A 138 11.60 -20.61 11.53
C ASP A 138 11.76 -19.55 12.63
N SER A 139 11.92 -18.28 12.24
CA SER A 139 12.01 -17.16 13.20
C SER A 139 10.65 -16.54 13.53
N GLY A 140 9.66 -16.70 12.66
CA GLY A 140 8.37 -16.02 12.75
C GLY A 140 8.46 -14.54 12.40
N ASP A 141 9.45 -14.13 11.59
CA ASP A 141 9.63 -12.75 11.15
C ASP A 141 8.97 -12.51 9.79
N SER A 142 8.54 -11.26 9.55
CA SER A 142 8.06 -10.82 8.25
C SER A 142 8.66 -9.48 7.84
N ASP A 143 8.93 -9.36 6.55
CA ASP A 143 9.31 -8.11 5.92
C ASP A 143 8.31 -7.76 4.82
N PHE A 144 7.65 -6.63 4.98
CA PHE A 144 6.76 -6.04 3.99
C PHE A 144 7.48 -4.90 3.27
N ALA A 145 7.36 -4.87 1.95
CA ALA A 145 7.82 -3.78 1.12
C ALA A 145 6.70 -3.33 0.18
N LEU A 146 6.58 -2.02 -0.01
CA LEU A 146 5.65 -1.38 -0.94
C LEU A 146 6.41 -0.26 -1.66
N LYS A 147 6.39 -0.30 -2.98
CA LYS A 147 6.85 0.76 -3.87
C LYS A 147 5.70 1.20 -4.76
N VAL A 148 5.43 2.49 -4.78
CA VAL A 148 4.49 3.13 -5.70
C VAL A 148 5.27 4.14 -6.52
N THR A 149 5.31 3.91 -7.83
CA THR A 149 5.93 4.83 -8.79
C THR A 149 4.84 5.57 -9.52
N ALA A 150 4.75 6.89 -9.32
CA ALA A 150 4.06 7.78 -10.23
C ALA A 150 5.05 8.13 -11.35
N ASN A 151 4.89 7.54 -12.52
CA ASN A 151 5.89 7.61 -13.59
C ASN A 151 6.21 9.06 -13.95
N GLU A 152 7.50 9.36 -14.14
CA GLU A 152 8.05 10.70 -14.40
C GLU A 152 7.77 11.75 -13.30
N VAL A 153 7.15 11.36 -12.18
CA VAL A 153 6.78 12.27 -11.09
C VAL A 153 7.57 11.93 -9.83
N ALA A 154 7.27 10.79 -9.20
CA ALA A 154 7.91 10.43 -7.95
C ALA A 154 7.78 8.94 -7.63
N ASP A 155 8.77 8.45 -6.91
CA ASP A 155 8.79 7.14 -6.26
C ASP A 155 8.46 7.29 -4.78
N VAL A 156 7.52 6.50 -4.28
CA VAL A 156 7.23 6.36 -2.85
C VAL A 156 7.52 4.93 -2.44
N ASN A 157 8.34 4.74 -1.41
CA ASN A 157 8.70 3.44 -0.88
C ASN A 157 8.35 3.37 0.60
N PHE A 158 7.77 2.26 1.04
CA PHE A 158 7.46 1.95 2.41
C PHE A 158 7.91 0.53 2.72
N ASN A 159 8.74 0.36 3.74
CA ASN A 159 9.16 -0.96 4.22
C ASN A 159 8.84 -1.09 5.71
N LEU A 160 8.36 -2.25 6.10
CA LEU A 160 8.00 -2.60 7.47
C LEU A 160 8.54 -3.99 7.78
N GLY A 161 9.43 -4.09 8.76
CA GLY A 161 9.88 -5.38 9.30
C GLY A 161 9.27 -5.62 10.67
N LEU A 162 8.74 -6.81 10.87
CA LEU A 162 8.05 -7.26 12.06
C LEU A 162 8.63 -8.61 12.50
N ALA A 163 8.69 -8.82 13.81
CA ALA A 163 8.94 -10.12 14.40
C ALA A 163 7.67 -10.66 15.08
N LYS A 164 7.66 -11.97 15.35
CA LYS A 164 6.54 -12.70 15.96
C LYS A 164 5.23 -12.58 15.15
N THR A 165 5.34 -12.62 13.84
CA THR A 165 4.20 -12.51 12.91
C THR A 165 3.46 -13.81 12.69
N THR A 166 3.95 -14.96 13.16
CA THR A 166 3.30 -16.27 12.93
C THR A 166 1.81 -16.27 13.27
N ALA A 167 1.43 -15.73 14.43
CA ALA A 167 0.02 -15.64 14.81
C ALA A 167 -0.81 -14.75 13.86
N LEU A 168 -0.22 -13.69 13.31
CA LEU A 168 -0.85 -12.81 12.34
C LEU A 168 -1.02 -13.52 11.00
N MET A 169 0.02 -14.22 10.54
CA MET A 169 0.01 -14.98 9.29
C MET A 169 -1.02 -16.11 9.35
N GLU A 170 -1.10 -16.85 10.46
CA GLU A 170 -2.08 -17.89 10.67
C GLU A 170 -3.51 -17.34 10.74
N ALA A 171 -3.71 -16.20 11.40
CA ALA A 171 -5.01 -15.52 11.44
C ALA A 171 -5.44 -15.05 10.04
N SER A 172 -4.50 -14.55 9.23
CA SER A 172 -4.73 -14.15 7.84
C SER A 172 -5.07 -15.34 6.94
N LEU A 173 -4.37 -16.47 7.08
CA LEU A 173 -4.69 -17.70 6.36
C LEU A 173 -6.09 -18.21 6.70
N ALA A 174 -6.41 -18.31 8.00
CA ALA A 174 -7.74 -18.74 8.44
C ALA A 174 -8.85 -17.79 7.95
N ALA A 175 -8.56 -16.48 7.90
CA ALA A 175 -9.46 -15.48 7.33
C ALA A 175 -9.73 -15.73 5.84
N SER A 176 -8.67 -15.98 5.06
CA SER A 176 -8.80 -16.27 3.63
C SER A 176 -9.58 -17.56 3.36
N GLN A 177 -9.30 -18.62 4.12
CA GLN A 177 -10.02 -19.91 4.02
C GLN A 177 -11.52 -19.76 4.30
N MET A 178 -11.89 -19.08 5.39
CA MET A 178 -13.30 -18.83 5.71
C MET A 178 -14.01 -18.01 4.62
N GLN A 179 -13.33 -17.03 4.02
CA GLN A 179 -13.91 -16.23 2.93
C GLN A 179 -14.11 -17.05 1.65
N ASN A 180 -13.19 -17.97 1.36
CA ASN A 180 -13.30 -18.87 0.21
C ASN A 180 -14.45 -19.87 0.37
N GLU A 181 -14.67 -20.37 1.58
CA GLU A 181 -15.74 -21.32 1.92
C GLU A 181 -17.13 -20.67 2.03
N ALA A 182 -17.21 -19.34 2.21
CA ALA A 182 -18.48 -18.63 2.34
C ALA A 182 -19.31 -18.66 1.03
N ALA A 183 -20.57 -19.09 1.15
CA ALA A 183 -21.56 -18.95 0.09
C ALA A 183 -21.76 -17.46 -0.23
N ASP A 184 -21.75 -17.10 -1.52
CA ASP A 184 -21.84 -15.72 -2.02
C ASP A 184 -20.75 -14.74 -1.54
N GLY A 185 -19.66 -15.26 -0.95
CA GLY A 185 -18.52 -14.45 -0.51
C GLY A 185 -18.79 -13.56 0.71
N GLN A 186 -19.89 -13.77 1.43
CA GLN A 186 -20.23 -13.02 2.65
C GLN A 186 -20.10 -13.89 3.90
N LEU A 187 -19.25 -13.46 4.82
CA LEU A 187 -19.14 -14.04 6.16
C LEU A 187 -20.34 -13.65 7.01
N THR A 188 -20.79 -14.56 7.88
CA THR A 188 -21.77 -14.23 8.91
C THR A 188 -21.18 -13.25 9.93
N LEU A 189 -22.04 -12.48 10.62
CA LEU A 189 -21.59 -11.55 11.66
C LEU A 189 -20.75 -12.24 12.76
N GLU A 190 -21.12 -13.47 13.14
CA GLU A 190 -20.38 -14.26 14.12
C GLU A 190 -18.96 -14.59 13.62
N GLN A 191 -18.83 -15.02 12.36
CA GLN A 191 -17.54 -15.29 11.73
C GLN A 191 -16.69 -14.02 11.60
N GLN A 192 -17.30 -12.88 11.25
CA GLN A 192 -16.60 -11.59 11.20
C GLN A 192 -16.06 -11.16 12.56
N LEU A 193 -16.86 -11.29 13.62
CA LEU A 193 -16.43 -10.96 14.98
C LEU A 193 -15.32 -11.89 15.47
N GLN A 194 -15.40 -13.19 15.16
CA GLN A 194 -14.35 -14.14 15.48
C GLN A 194 -13.04 -13.81 14.76
N GLN A 195 -13.11 -13.49 13.46
CA GLN A 195 -11.96 -13.09 12.67
C GLN A 195 -11.32 -11.82 13.22
N GLN A 196 -12.12 -10.79 13.51
CA GLN A 196 -11.65 -9.55 14.12
C GLN A 196 -10.96 -9.81 15.46
N SER A 197 -11.53 -10.66 16.31
CA SER A 197 -10.93 -11.01 17.60
C SER A 197 -9.58 -11.71 17.45
N LYS A 198 -9.46 -12.70 16.55
CA LYS A 198 -8.19 -13.39 16.26
C LYS A 198 -7.13 -12.43 15.72
N MET A 199 -7.50 -11.57 14.78
CA MET A 199 -6.59 -10.55 14.24
C MET A 199 -6.11 -9.59 15.33
N MET A 200 -7.01 -9.09 16.18
CA MET A 200 -6.63 -8.21 17.30
C MET A 200 -5.68 -8.91 18.29
N ALA A 201 -5.91 -10.18 18.60
CA ALA A 201 -5.04 -10.96 19.46
C ALA A 201 -3.66 -11.26 18.83
N ALA A 202 -3.59 -11.34 17.50
CA ALA A 202 -2.32 -11.46 16.79
C ALA A 202 -1.55 -10.14 16.75
N LEU A 203 -2.25 -9.02 16.50
CA LEU A 203 -1.65 -7.67 16.45
C LEU A 203 -0.96 -7.28 17.75
N THR A 204 -1.45 -7.74 18.91
CA THR A 204 -0.84 -7.44 20.22
C THR A 204 0.49 -8.17 20.44
N GLN A 205 0.76 -9.24 19.71
CA GLN A 205 1.98 -10.05 19.83
C GLN A 205 3.11 -9.56 18.92
N LEU A 206 2.78 -8.68 17.97
CA LEU A 206 3.75 -8.16 17.02
C LEU A 206 4.82 -7.34 17.71
N GLU A 207 6.05 -7.57 17.27
CA GLU A 207 7.21 -6.77 17.63
C GLU A 207 7.69 -6.04 16.38
N PRO A 208 7.42 -4.73 16.26
CA PRO A 208 7.93 -3.98 15.12
C PRO A 208 9.44 -3.84 15.24
N ARG A 209 10.17 -4.05 14.13
CA ARG A 209 11.63 -4.03 14.10
C ARG A 209 12.18 -2.87 13.30
N ARG A 210 11.62 -2.63 12.13
CA ARG A 210 12.04 -1.55 11.25
C ARG A 210 10.86 -0.93 10.53
N ILE A 211 10.92 0.37 10.34
CA ILE A 211 10.01 1.13 9.48
C ILE A 211 10.87 2.02 8.61
N ASN A 212 10.59 2.08 7.32
CA ASN A 212 11.23 3.01 6.40
C ASN A 212 10.16 3.59 5.49
N LEU A 213 10.21 4.90 5.29
CA LEU A 213 9.41 5.62 4.32
C LEU A 213 10.36 6.52 3.52
N SER A 214 10.27 6.46 2.20
CA SER A 214 11.00 7.39 1.36
C SER A 214 10.17 7.87 0.18
N ILE A 215 10.44 9.10 -0.24
CA ILE A 215 9.98 9.69 -1.49
C ILE A 215 11.21 10.14 -2.28
N ALA A 216 11.21 9.89 -3.59
CA ALA A 216 12.24 10.36 -4.49
C ALA A 216 11.58 11.00 -5.71
N ASP A 217 12.20 12.06 -6.23
CA ASP A 217 11.80 12.69 -7.48
C ASP A 217 12.17 11.81 -8.66
N GLU A 218 11.19 11.57 -9.54
CA GLU A 218 11.37 10.88 -10.83
C GLU A 218 11.28 11.86 -12.00
N GLY A 219 11.24 13.17 -11.73
CA GLY A 219 11.40 14.24 -12.72
C GLY A 219 10.50 15.46 -12.46
N GLU A 220 9.29 15.25 -11.96
CA GLU A 220 8.24 16.27 -11.88
C GLU A 220 7.67 16.46 -10.46
N LEU A 221 8.31 15.91 -9.42
CA LEU A 221 7.86 16.07 -8.03
C LEU A 221 7.74 17.55 -7.66
N LYS A 222 8.72 18.35 -8.06
CA LYS A 222 8.69 19.80 -7.82
C LYS A 222 7.50 20.48 -8.49
N ALA A 223 7.22 20.16 -9.75
CA ALA A 223 6.10 20.74 -10.47
C ALA A 223 4.76 20.39 -9.82
N VAL A 224 4.61 19.16 -9.34
CA VAL A 224 3.44 18.70 -8.59
C VAL A 224 3.27 19.47 -7.28
N VAL A 225 4.35 19.67 -6.52
CA VAL A 225 4.32 20.46 -5.27
C VAL A 225 3.99 21.92 -5.57
N ASP A 226 4.65 22.56 -6.53
CA ASP A 226 4.40 23.96 -6.91
C ASP A 226 2.94 24.18 -7.37
N SER A 227 2.39 23.23 -8.14
CA SER A 227 0.98 23.27 -8.57
C SER A 227 0.03 23.20 -7.38
N PHE A 228 0.29 22.30 -6.43
CA PHE A 228 -0.51 22.16 -5.21
C PHE A 228 -0.44 23.41 -4.32
N LEU A 229 0.73 24.02 -4.18
CA LEU A 229 0.91 25.27 -3.44
C LEU A 229 0.19 26.44 -4.12
N THR A 230 0.31 26.55 -5.44
CA THR A 230 -0.37 27.60 -6.23
C THR A 230 -1.89 27.51 -6.09
N ALA A 231 -2.46 26.30 -6.10
CA ALA A 231 -3.89 26.09 -5.87
C ALA A 231 -4.35 26.53 -4.47
N GLN A 232 -3.44 26.59 -3.49
CA GLN A 232 -3.68 27.13 -2.15
C GLN A 232 -3.34 28.62 -2.03
N GLY A 233 -2.98 29.29 -3.13
CA GLY A 233 -2.55 30.68 -3.13
C GLY A 233 -1.21 30.90 -2.45
N MET A 234 -0.36 29.88 -2.38
CA MET A 234 0.95 29.88 -1.72
C MET A 234 2.08 29.72 -2.74
N THR A 235 3.18 30.44 -2.55
CA THR A 235 4.43 30.23 -3.29
C THR A 235 5.32 29.20 -2.60
N HIS A 236 6.26 28.59 -3.35
CA HIS A 236 7.24 27.68 -2.77
C HIS A 236 8.09 28.31 -1.64
N GLU A 237 8.41 29.60 -1.76
CA GLU A 237 9.14 30.32 -0.71
C GLU A 237 8.29 30.53 0.55
N GLN A 238 6.99 30.79 0.41
CA GLN A 238 6.08 30.84 1.55
C GLN A 238 5.94 29.45 2.19
N PHE A 239 5.91 28.39 1.40
CA PHE A 239 5.89 27.02 1.92
C PHE A 239 7.12 26.70 2.77
N LYS A 240 8.33 27.03 2.30
CA LYS A 240 9.57 26.91 3.09
C LYS A 240 9.48 27.63 4.43
N GLN A 241 8.96 28.86 4.43
CA GLN A 241 8.79 29.65 5.66
C GLN A 241 7.79 29.00 6.62
N VAL A 242 6.65 28.52 6.11
CA VAL A 242 5.64 27.81 6.91
C VAL A 242 6.23 26.54 7.53
N VAL A 243 6.95 25.74 6.75
CA VAL A 243 7.63 24.54 7.25
C VAL A 243 8.64 24.89 8.32
N ALA A 244 9.49 25.90 8.08
CA ALA A 244 10.48 26.35 9.07
C ALA A 244 9.82 26.79 10.39
N MET A 245 8.71 27.54 10.32
CA MET A 245 7.95 27.94 11.52
C MET A 245 7.31 26.74 12.23
N GLN A 246 6.80 25.75 11.50
CA GLN A 246 6.23 24.53 12.10
C GLN A 246 7.30 23.69 12.79
N LEU A 247 8.47 23.50 12.15
CA LEU A 247 9.58 22.77 12.75
C LEU A 247 10.12 23.42 14.03
N GLN A 248 9.96 24.74 14.19
CA GLN A 248 10.29 25.44 15.44
C GLN A 248 9.27 25.20 16.56
N GLN A 249 8.03 24.86 16.22
CA GLN A 249 6.93 24.68 17.19
C GLN A 249 6.73 23.22 17.60
N VAL A 250 7.17 22.27 16.78
CA VAL A 250 7.02 20.84 17.04
C VAL A 250 8.33 20.31 17.65
N PRO A 251 8.28 19.57 18.78
CA PRO A 251 9.46 18.91 19.32
C PRO A 251 9.85 17.73 18.41
N VAL A 252 10.79 17.98 17.49
CA VAL A 252 11.42 16.99 16.61
C VAL A 252 12.94 17.04 16.77
N SER A 253 13.65 15.96 16.42
CA SER A 253 15.11 15.92 16.52
C SER A 253 15.77 16.81 15.47
N GLU A 254 16.99 17.30 15.76
CA GLU A 254 17.77 18.13 14.84
C GLU A 254 18.02 17.44 13.49
N GLU A 255 18.22 16.12 13.51
CA GLU A 255 18.38 15.30 12.30
C GLU A 255 17.14 15.38 11.41
N LEU A 256 15.95 15.22 11.99
CA LEU A 256 14.70 15.28 11.24
C LEU A 256 14.39 16.70 10.75
N VAL A 257 14.68 17.73 11.57
CA VAL A 257 14.59 19.13 11.16
C VAL A 257 15.46 19.38 9.93
N THR A 258 16.70 18.91 9.96
CA THR A 258 17.66 19.10 8.86
C THR A 258 17.18 18.37 7.59
N ALA A 259 16.75 17.12 7.72
CA ALA A 259 16.26 16.33 6.60
C ALA A 259 15.02 16.97 5.94
N ILE A 260 14.01 17.37 6.72
CA ILE A 260 12.81 18.03 6.21
C ILE A 260 13.16 19.37 5.56
N THR A 261 14.03 20.17 6.20
CA THR A 261 14.45 21.47 5.66
C THR A 261 15.14 21.30 4.31
N ASN A 262 16.07 20.36 4.19
CA ASN A 262 16.78 20.09 2.93
C ASN A 262 15.82 19.61 1.84
N PHE A 263 14.94 18.66 2.16
CA PHE A 263 13.95 18.18 1.21
C PHE A 263 13.01 19.29 0.72
N VAL A 264 12.49 20.15 1.58
CA VAL A 264 11.62 21.25 1.14
C VAL A 264 12.39 22.28 0.29
N ASN A 265 13.71 22.35 0.45
CA ASN A 265 14.56 23.20 -0.37
C ASN A 265 14.84 22.65 -1.77
N GLY A 266 15.13 21.37 -1.91
CA GLY A 266 15.48 20.76 -3.22
C GLY A 266 14.39 19.90 -3.86
N LEU A 267 13.46 19.36 -3.08
CA LEU A 267 12.38 18.44 -3.50
C LEU A 267 12.88 17.25 -4.33
N SER A 268 14.08 16.77 -4.05
CA SER A 268 14.71 15.68 -4.81
C SER A 268 14.50 14.33 -4.12
N SER A 269 14.69 14.26 -2.81
CA SER A 269 14.38 13.03 -2.07
C SER A 269 14.21 13.29 -0.58
N PHE A 270 13.41 12.46 0.07
CA PHE A 270 13.28 12.40 1.51
C PHE A 270 13.17 10.96 1.95
N SER A 271 13.91 10.59 2.99
CA SER A 271 13.88 9.26 3.59
C SER A 271 13.88 9.40 5.09
N VAL A 272 13.02 8.61 5.75
CA VAL A 272 12.98 8.48 7.19
C VAL A 272 12.86 7.01 7.54
N SER A 273 13.73 6.54 8.42
CA SER A 273 13.70 5.18 8.93
C SER A 273 13.84 5.15 10.43
N ALA A 274 13.27 4.13 11.05
CA ALA A 274 13.38 3.87 12.48
C ALA A 274 13.66 2.38 12.69
N LYS A 275 14.55 2.06 13.62
CA LYS A 275 14.78 0.70 14.11
C LYS A 275 14.33 0.63 15.56
N LEU A 276 13.21 -0.04 15.76
CA LEU A 276 12.56 -0.13 17.06
C LEU A 276 13.25 -1.17 17.94
N PRO A 277 13.28 -0.97 19.27
CA PRO A 277 14.00 -1.87 20.16
C PRO A 277 13.48 -3.30 20.11
N GLU A 278 14.40 -4.24 20.04
CA GLU A 278 14.09 -5.67 19.98
C GLU A 278 13.42 -6.18 21.26
N GLY A 279 12.55 -7.19 21.13
CA GLY A 279 11.92 -7.87 22.25
C GLY A 279 10.85 -7.07 22.98
N LYS A 280 10.44 -5.91 22.44
CA LYS A 280 9.32 -5.11 22.96
C LYS A 280 8.12 -5.20 22.04
N GLY A 281 6.95 -5.47 22.60
CA GLY A 281 5.70 -5.43 21.84
C GLY A 281 5.28 -3.99 21.51
N MET A 282 4.33 -3.86 20.57
CA MET A 282 3.75 -2.56 20.17
C MET A 282 3.28 -1.71 21.37
N MET A 283 2.67 -2.31 22.38
CA MET A 283 2.17 -1.59 23.56
C MET A 283 3.29 -0.98 24.40
N GLU A 284 4.37 -1.74 24.63
CA GLU A 284 5.52 -1.29 25.42
C GLU A 284 6.28 -0.17 24.70
N ILE A 285 6.42 -0.30 23.37
CA ILE A 285 6.99 0.74 22.51
C ILE A 285 6.14 2.01 22.59
N ASN A 286 4.81 1.90 22.42
CA ASN A 286 3.91 3.04 22.48
C ASN A 286 3.97 3.77 23.84
N GLN A 287 4.03 3.03 24.95
CA GLN A 287 4.20 3.64 26.28
C GLN A 287 5.53 4.40 26.41
N GLN A 288 6.63 3.85 25.87
CA GLN A 288 7.93 4.51 25.88
C GLN A 288 7.96 5.75 24.99
N ILE A 289 7.35 5.70 23.80
CA ILE A 289 7.18 6.87 22.94
C ILE A 289 6.42 7.97 23.70
N GLN A 290 5.32 7.63 24.36
CA GLN A 290 4.53 8.60 25.13
C GLN A 290 5.32 9.25 26.27
N MET A 291 6.17 8.50 26.96
CA MET A 291 7.07 9.03 28.00
C MET A 291 8.15 9.96 27.43
N LEU A 292 8.55 9.77 26.17
CA LEU A 292 9.60 10.52 25.50
C LEU A 292 9.09 11.64 24.58
N MET A 293 7.78 11.85 24.44
CA MET A 293 7.21 12.87 23.52
C MET A 293 7.72 14.30 23.74
N GLY A 294 8.11 14.64 24.97
CA GLY A 294 8.72 15.95 25.29
C GLY A 294 10.24 16.00 25.14
N GLN A 295 10.87 14.90 24.71
CA GLN A 295 12.32 14.71 24.64
C GLN A 295 12.70 14.19 23.24
N PRO A 296 12.63 15.05 22.20
CA PRO A 296 12.74 14.62 20.81
C PRO A 296 14.05 13.89 20.48
N GLU A 297 15.18 14.32 21.05
CA GLU A 297 16.47 13.67 20.85
C GLU A 297 16.54 12.28 21.48
N GLU A 298 16.00 12.11 22.68
CA GLU A 298 15.96 10.80 23.35
C GLU A 298 14.96 9.87 22.67
N LEU A 299 13.85 10.41 22.16
CA LEU A 299 12.91 9.65 21.33
C LEU A 299 13.57 9.17 20.03
N ALA A 300 14.30 10.04 19.34
CA ALA A 300 15.03 9.68 18.12
C ALA A 300 16.07 8.60 18.38
N LYS A 301 16.85 8.70 19.47
CA LYS A 301 17.79 7.64 19.88
C LYS A 301 17.08 6.33 20.23
N PHE A 302 15.97 6.39 20.95
CA PHE A 302 15.20 5.22 21.36
C PHE A 302 14.72 4.39 20.16
N ILE A 303 14.25 5.06 19.11
CA ILE A 303 13.80 4.40 17.88
C ILE A 303 14.90 4.29 16.81
N ASN A 304 16.14 4.66 17.14
CA ASN A 304 17.27 4.74 16.21
C ASN A 304 16.85 5.37 14.88
N LEU A 305 16.26 6.57 14.98
CA LEU A 305 15.78 7.35 13.86
C LEU A 305 16.95 7.68 12.94
N GLN A 306 16.75 7.54 11.64
CA GLN A 306 17.64 8.06 10.62
C GLN A 306 16.80 8.83 9.60
N ALA A 307 17.20 10.06 9.28
CA ALA A 307 16.50 10.88 8.32
C ALA A 307 17.48 11.56 7.36
N SER A 308 17.11 11.60 6.08
CA SER A 308 17.87 12.30 5.04
C SER A 308 16.92 13.01 4.10
N GLY A 309 17.26 14.23 3.69
CA GLY A 309 16.54 14.94 2.66
C GLY A 309 17.49 15.71 1.77
N ALA A 310 17.10 15.84 0.50
CA ALA A 310 17.80 16.57 -0.55
C ALA A 310 16.81 17.35 -1.41
#